data_AF-A0A8T2JSJ1-F1
#
_entry.id   AF-A0A8T2JSJ1-F1
#
_cell.length_a   1.000
_cell.length_b   1.000
_cell.length_c   1.000
_cell.angle_alpha   90.00
_cell.angle_beta   90.00
_cell.angle_gamma   90.00
#
_symmetry.space_group_name_H-M   'P 1'
#
loop_
_entity.id
_entity.type
_entity.pdbx_description
1 polymer ?
#
loop_
_entity_poly.entity_id
_entity_poly.type
_entity_poly.pdbx_seq_one_letter_code
_entity_poly.pdbx_strand_id
1 'polypeptide(L)'
;MASMLPVVLFECGGQAPAPSKDFYHLLVTREEIILRYWKISLRSGYQGAKPGEFKESHQDFVDDRKLQSQIASIFGQNILKYVINLCHGYYDYLERLSKPLLFYILTFLDLEDIARLSQVSHMFQKICNSDHLWEHIVESSCDKVTPEMKSLAQDIGWKQLFFTNKLQLQLQLRRRRQADERGNGFPLE
;
A
#
# COMPACT_ATOMS: atom_id res chain seq x y z
N MET A 1 -15.06 6.95 -12.78
CA MET A 1 -14.16 6.73 -11.62
C MET A 1 -13.61 8.03 -11.03
N ALA A 2 -13.47 9.12 -11.79
CA ALA A 2 -12.98 10.41 -11.28
C ALA A 2 -13.80 11.01 -10.11
N SER A 3 -15.09 10.67 -9.99
CA SER A 3 -15.96 11.12 -8.88
C SER A 3 -15.57 10.56 -7.51
N MET A 4 -14.80 9.47 -7.45
CA MET A 4 -14.35 8.85 -6.20
C MET A 4 -13.07 9.48 -5.66
N LEU A 5 -12.44 10.37 -6.42
CA LEU A 5 -11.18 10.99 -6.01
C LEU A 5 -11.42 12.13 -5.02
N PRO A 6 -10.66 12.17 -3.90
CA PRO A 6 -10.69 13.30 -2.99
C PRO A 6 -10.22 14.59 -3.69
N VAL A 7 -10.56 15.74 -3.11
CA VAL A 7 -10.14 17.05 -3.64
C VAL A 7 -8.62 17.16 -3.67
N VAL A 8 -7.97 16.70 -2.61
CA VAL A 8 -6.51 16.62 -2.48
C VAL A 8 -6.06 15.22 -2.81
N LEU A 9 -5.23 15.09 -3.83
CA LEU A 9 -4.69 13.81 -4.28
C LEU A 9 -3.40 13.44 -3.56
N PHE A 10 -2.54 14.44 -3.32
CA PHE A 10 -1.26 14.26 -2.66
C PHE A 10 -0.83 15.54 -1.94
N GLU A 11 -0.17 15.39 -0.81
CA GLU A 11 0.31 16.50 0.02
C GLU A 11 1.61 16.10 0.71
N CYS A 12 2.63 16.95 0.65
CA CYS A 12 3.85 16.75 1.45
C CYS A 12 4.56 18.06 1.78
N GLY A 13 5.24 18.08 2.92
CA GLY A 13 6.11 19.17 3.36
C GLY A 13 7.59 18.79 3.21
N GLY A 14 8.43 19.77 2.94
CA GLY A 14 9.86 19.56 2.72
C GLY A 14 10.66 20.84 2.96
N GLN A 15 11.92 20.70 3.33
CA GLN A 15 12.84 21.83 3.48
C GLN A 15 13.80 21.84 2.29
N ALA A 16 13.97 23.01 1.68
CA ALA A 16 14.93 23.15 0.59
C ALA A 16 16.37 22.94 1.08
N PRO A 17 17.26 22.43 0.21
CA PRO A 17 18.66 22.26 0.58
C PRO A 17 19.33 23.59 0.90
N ALA A 18 20.47 23.51 1.61
CA ALA A 18 21.32 24.67 1.83
C ALA A 18 21.70 25.33 0.49
N PRO A 19 21.78 26.66 0.42
CA PRO A 19 21.79 27.60 1.54
C PRO A 19 20.41 28.14 1.96
N SER A 20 19.36 27.94 1.16
CA SER A 20 18.05 28.57 1.41
C SER A 20 17.41 28.09 2.70
N LYS A 21 17.32 26.76 2.90
CA LYS A 21 16.63 26.13 4.04
C LYS A 21 15.18 26.60 4.23
N ASP A 22 14.58 27.17 3.19
CA ASP A 22 13.18 27.59 3.18
C ASP A 22 12.26 26.35 3.26
N PHE A 23 11.10 26.52 3.87
CA PHE A 23 10.11 25.44 3.96
C PHE A 23 9.16 25.50 2.77
N TYR A 24 8.87 24.34 2.19
CA TYR A 24 7.98 24.17 1.06
C TYR A 24 6.90 23.16 1.39
N HIS A 25 5.73 23.40 0.80
CA HIS A 25 4.58 22.53 0.91
C HIS A 25 4.00 22.30 -0.48
N LEU A 26 4.04 21.05 -0.93
CA LEU A 26 3.53 20.63 -2.22
C LEU A 26 2.15 20.02 -2.03
N LEU A 27 1.17 20.52 -2.78
CA LEU A 27 -0.20 20.08 -2.76
C LEU A 27 -0.65 19.82 -4.19
N VAL A 28 -1.11 18.60 -4.47
CA VAL A 28 -1.65 18.19 -5.76
C VAL A 28 -3.14 17.96 -5.60
N THR A 29 -3.94 18.70 -6.34
CA THR A 29 -5.39 18.57 -6.36
C THR A 29 -5.84 17.84 -7.62
N ARG A 30 -7.14 17.81 -7.90
CA ARG A 30 -7.68 17.16 -9.11
C ARG A 30 -7.36 17.91 -10.41
N GLU A 31 -7.13 19.22 -10.33
CA GLU A 31 -7.01 20.10 -11.51
C GLU A 31 -5.68 20.85 -11.56
N GLU A 32 -5.06 21.06 -10.39
CA GLU A 32 -3.94 21.98 -10.22
C GLU A 32 -2.93 21.47 -9.20
N ILE A 33 -1.68 21.91 -9.40
CA ILE A 33 -0.59 21.78 -8.45
C ILE A 33 -0.36 23.12 -7.78
N ILE A 34 -0.20 23.07 -6.47
CA ILE A 34 0.07 24.22 -5.63
C ILE A 34 1.38 23.95 -4.87
N LEU A 35 2.38 24.82 -5.07
CA LEU A 35 3.61 24.84 -4.30
C LEU A 35 3.65 26.10 -3.43
N ARG A 36 3.46 25.91 -2.12
CA ARG A 36 3.60 26.99 -1.13
C ARG A 36 5.00 27.00 -0.56
N TYR A 37 5.50 28.18 -0.24
CA TYR A 37 6.81 28.32 0.39
C TYR A 37 6.83 29.41 1.46
N TRP A 38 7.63 29.16 2.49
CA TRP A 38 7.87 30.05 3.61
C TRP A 38 9.36 30.34 3.66
N LYS A 39 9.72 31.62 3.52
CA LYS A 39 11.10 32.06 3.64
C LYS A 39 11.54 31.99 5.10
N ILE A 40 12.58 31.21 5.38
CA ILE A 40 13.15 31.06 6.72
C ILE A 40 14.43 31.87 6.79
N SER A 41 14.36 33.05 7.39
CA SER A 41 15.49 33.98 7.50
C SER A 41 15.58 34.57 8.90
N LEU A 42 16.81 34.64 9.42
CA LEU A 42 17.12 35.31 10.70
C LEU A 42 17.19 36.83 10.56
N ARG A 43 17.14 37.35 9.33
CA ARG A 43 17.22 38.80 9.07
C ARG A 43 15.88 39.45 9.42
N SER A 44 15.94 40.54 10.21
CA SER A 44 14.75 41.24 10.72
C SER A 44 13.76 41.67 9.63
N GLY A 45 14.24 41.97 8.41
CA GLY A 45 13.39 42.33 7.26
C GLY A 45 12.48 41.23 6.72
N TYR A 46 12.64 39.98 7.18
CA TYR A 46 11.78 38.85 6.77
C TYR A 46 10.86 38.37 7.90
N GLN A 47 10.88 39.03 9.07
CA GLN A 47 9.95 38.71 10.15
C GLN A 47 8.52 39.07 9.74
N GLY A 48 7.63 38.09 9.73
CA GLY A 48 6.24 38.26 9.30
C GLY A 48 6.01 38.27 7.79
N ALA A 49 7.01 37.89 6.99
CA ALA A 49 6.82 37.71 5.55
C ALA A 49 5.72 36.67 5.28
N LYS A 50 4.74 37.03 4.44
CA LYS A 50 3.66 36.12 4.08
C LYS A 50 4.19 34.97 3.22
N PRO A 51 3.57 33.78 3.31
CA PRO A 51 3.94 32.66 2.44
C PRO A 51 3.67 33.02 0.98
N GLY A 52 4.54 32.56 0.10
CA GLY A 52 4.29 32.61 -1.34
C GLY A 52 3.59 31.35 -1.81
N GLU A 53 2.91 31.45 -2.95
CA GLU A 53 2.19 30.34 -3.57
C GLU A 53 2.42 30.39 -5.09
N PHE A 54 2.85 29.26 -5.64
CA PHE A 54 2.81 28.99 -7.07
C PHE A 54 1.68 28.00 -7.32
N LYS A 55 0.81 28.31 -8.28
CA LYS A 55 -0.35 27.49 -8.62
C LYS A 55 -0.44 27.38 -10.13
N GLU A 56 -0.44 26.14 -10.62
CA GLU A 56 -0.44 25.83 -12.05
C GLU A 56 -1.42 24.70 -12.35
N SER A 57 -1.97 24.70 -13.57
CA SER A 57 -2.75 23.57 -14.04
C SER A 57 -1.84 22.35 -14.26
N HIS A 58 -2.41 21.14 -14.30
CA HIS A 58 -1.63 19.95 -14.63
C HIS A 58 -0.94 20.02 -15.99
N GLN A 59 -1.54 20.71 -16.98
CA GLN A 59 -0.95 20.84 -18.31
C GLN A 59 0.27 21.76 -18.27
N ASP A 60 0.13 22.92 -17.63
CA ASP A 60 1.23 23.89 -17.51
C ASP A 60 2.42 23.30 -16.74
N PHE A 61 2.13 22.58 -15.65
CA PHE A 61 3.17 21.93 -14.83
C PHE A 61 3.97 20.88 -15.60
N VAL A 62 3.33 20.12 -16.50
CA VAL A 62 4.01 19.08 -17.30
C VAL A 62 5.05 19.71 -18.24
N ASP A 63 4.81 20.95 -18.69
CA ASP A 63 5.74 21.70 -19.53
C ASP A 63 6.75 22.53 -18.73
N ASP A 64 6.46 22.91 -17.47
CA ASP A 64 7.39 23.67 -16.64
C ASP A 64 8.53 22.83 -16.05
N ARG A 65 9.63 22.76 -16.80
CA ARG A 65 10.89 22.12 -16.37
C ARG A 65 11.52 22.77 -15.14
N LYS A 66 11.30 24.06 -14.90
CA LYS A 66 11.91 24.76 -13.76
C LYS A 66 11.23 24.33 -12.47
N LEU A 67 9.90 24.34 -12.44
CA LEU A 67 9.13 23.90 -11.27
C LEU A 67 9.35 22.41 -10.99
N GLN A 68 9.40 21.57 -12.03
CA GLN A 68 9.75 20.15 -11.88
C GLN A 68 11.14 19.96 -11.26
N SER A 69 12.15 20.71 -11.73
CA SER A 69 13.52 20.64 -11.19
C SER A 69 13.57 21.08 -9.72
N GLN A 70 12.79 22.11 -9.36
CA GLN A 70 12.67 22.58 -7.99
C GLN A 70 12.03 21.51 -7.09
N ILE A 71 10.92 20.91 -7.50
CA ILE A 71 10.26 19.83 -6.76
C ILE A 71 11.20 18.63 -6.59
N ALA A 72 11.90 18.20 -7.64
CA ALA A 72 12.88 17.12 -7.55
C ALA A 72 14.03 17.45 -6.59
N SER A 73 14.50 18.70 -6.57
CA SER A 73 15.57 19.10 -5.66
C SER A 73 15.14 19.15 -4.19
N ILE A 74 13.87 19.46 -3.91
CA ILE A 74 13.36 19.63 -2.53
C ILE A 74 12.81 18.32 -1.98
N PHE A 75 11.99 17.63 -2.77
CA PHE A 75 11.23 16.45 -2.36
C PHE A 75 11.81 15.13 -2.92
N GLY A 76 12.72 15.22 -3.88
CA GLY A 76 13.35 14.06 -4.51
C GLY A 76 12.67 13.60 -5.80
N GLN A 77 13.41 12.82 -6.58
CA GLN A 77 12.98 12.36 -7.91
C GLN A 77 11.75 11.43 -7.87
N ASN A 78 11.62 10.62 -6.81
CA ASN A 78 10.48 9.71 -6.67
C ASN A 78 9.16 10.47 -6.50
N ILE A 79 9.18 11.56 -5.73
CA ILE A 79 8.00 12.42 -5.53
C ILE A 79 7.68 13.16 -6.82
N LEU A 80 8.69 13.71 -7.52
CA LEU A 80 8.46 14.33 -8.82
C LEU A 80 7.78 13.36 -9.80
N LYS A 81 8.32 12.15 -9.94
CA LYS A 81 7.74 11.11 -10.82
C LYS A 81 6.30 10.79 -10.44
N TYR A 82 6.02 10.67 -9.14
CA TYR A 82 4.67 10.42 -8.64
C TYR A 82 3.70 11.57 -9.00
N VAL A 83 4.11 12.82 -8.77
CA VAL A 83 3.31 14.01 -9.07
C VAL A 83 3.03 14.14 -10.57
N ILE A 84 4.04 13.89 -11.42
CA ILE A 84 3.89 13.86 -12.87
C ILE A 84 2.88 12.79 -13.29
N ASN A 85 2.94 11.59 -12.70
CA ASN A 85 1.97 10.54 -12.98
C ASN A 85 0.54 10.97 -12.64
N LEU A 86 0.34 11.64 -11.50
CA LEU A 86 -0.96 12.19 -11.11
C LEU A 86 -1.47 13.24 -12.12
N CYS A 87 -0.58 14.08 -12.66
CA CYS A 87 -0.94 15.08 -13.67
C CYS A 87 -1.41 14.46 -14.99
N HIS A 88 -0.80 13.33 -15.38
CA HIS A 88 -1.21 12.55 -16.55
C HIS A 88 -2.48 11.73 -16.34
N GLY A 89 -3.06 11.75 -15.13
CA GLY A 89 -4.27 10.99 -14.79
C GLY A 89 -4.01 9.56 -14.32
N TYR A 90 -2.75 9.19 -14.04
CA TYR A 90 -2.43 7.90 -13.45
C TYR A 90 -2.63 7.95 -11.93
N TYR A 91 -3.84 7.62 -11.49
CA TYR A 91 -4.22 7.63 -10.08
C TYR A 91 -4.20 6.23 -9.46
N ASP A 92 -3.81 6.15 -8.20
CA ASP A 92 -3.88 4.93 -7.39
C ASP A 92 -5.32 4.67 -6.92
N TYR A 93 -6.22 4.34 -7.86
CA TYR A 93 -7.64 4.16 -7.56
C TYR A 93 -7.88 3.09 -6.50
N LEU A 94 -7.12 1.99 -6.56
CA LEU A 94 -7.26 0.88 -5.64
C LEU A 94 -6.97 1.33 -4.20
N GLU A 95 -5.90 2.09 -3.96
CA GLU A 95 -5.56 2.57 -2.61
C GLU A 95 -6.57 3.58 -2.04
N ARG A 96 -7.34 4.21 -2.91
CA ARG A 96 -8.34 5.23 -2.55
C ARG A 96 -9.74 4.66 -2.33
N LEU A 97 -9.95 3.37 -2.60
CA LEU A 97 -11.23 2.71 -2.32
C LEU A 97 -11.46 2.60 -0.81
N SER A 98 -12.73 2.52 -0.42
CA SER A 98 -13.10 2.24 0.96
C SER A 98 -12.62 0.85 1.37
N LYS A 99 -12.22 0.69 2.63
CA LYS A 99 -11.77 -0.61 3.16
C LYS A 99 -12.76 -1.75 2.87
N PRO A 100 -14.09 -1.59 3.04
CA PRO A 100 -15.04 -2.67 2.74
C PRO A 100 -15.01 -3.12 1.28
N LEU A 101 -14.88 -2.18 0.33
CA LEU A 101 -14.78 -2.51 -1.10
C LEU A 101 -13.46 -3.21 -1.41
N LEU A 102 -12.36 -2.76 -0.80
CA LEU A 102 -11.08 -3.45 -0.91
C LEU A 102 -11.16 -4.87 -0.40
N PHE A 103 -11.74 -5.08 0.79
CA PHE A 103 -11.97 -6.42 1.33
C PHE A 103 -12.78 -7.30 0.39
N TYR A 104 -13.86 -6.76 -0.18
CA TYR A 104 -14.67 -7.48 -1.15
C TYR A 104 -13.86 -7.89 -2.39
N ILE A 105 -13.04 -7.00 -2.95
CA ILE A 105 -12.15 -7.32 -4.08
C ILE A 105 -11.18 -8.44 -3.71
N LEU A 106 -10.59 -8.38 -2.51
CA LEU A 106 -9.65 -9.40 -2.03
C LEU A 106 -10.27 -10.79 -1.91
N THR A 107 -11.59 -10.91 -1.66
CA THR A 107 -12.24 -12.23 -1.60
C THR A 107 -12.27 -12.98 -2.93
N PHE A 108 -12.02 -12.30 -4.06
CA PHE A 108 -11.94 -12.91 -5.39
C PHE A 108 -10.51 -13.26 -5.82
N LEU A 109 -9.50 -12.95 -4.99
CA LEU A 109 -8.10 -13.20 -5.31
C LEU A 109 -7.63 -14.54 -4.73
N ASP A 110 -6.77 -15.22 -5.50
CA ASP A 110 -6.07 -16.40 -5.02
C ASP A 110 -4.99 -16.02 -3.99
N LEU A 111 -4.58 -17.01 -3.18
CA LEU A 111 -3.57 -16.81 -2.13
C LEU A 111 -2.24 -16.23 -2.66
N GLU A 112 -1.85 -16.61 -3.88
CA GLU A 112 -0.64 -16.06 -4.52
C GLU A 112 -0.79 -14.58 -4.83
N ASP A 113 -1.93 -14.17 -5.37
CA ASP A 113 -2.18 -12.77 -5.71
C ASP A 113 -2.35 -11.91 -4.46
N ILE A 114 -2.96 -12.45 -3.39
CA ILE A 114 -2.99 -11.79 -2.08
C ILE A 114 -1.56 -11.60 -1.55
N ALA A 115 -0.69 -12.61 -1.69
CA ALA A 115 0.71 -12.50 -1.26
C ALA A 115 1.50 -11.48 -2.07
N ARG A 116 1.29 -11.40 -3.39
CA ARG A 116 1.91 -10.37 -4.27
C ARG A 116 1.39 -8.98 -3.93
N LEU A 117 0.08 -8.82 -3.77
CA LEU A 117 -0.57 -7.55 -3.45
C LEU A 117 -0.10 -7.00 -2.10
N SER A 118 0.13 -7.87 -1.11
CA SER A 118 0.67 -7.49 0.19
C SER A 118 2.06 -6.83 0.15
N GLN A 119 2.79 -6.97 -0.96
CA GLN A 119 4.12 -6.41 -1.17
C GLN A 119 4.10 -5.07 -1.92
N VAL A 120 2.93 -4.63 -2.40
CA VAL A 120 2.81 -3.40 -3.20
C VAL A 120 2.92 -2.14 -2.33
N SER A 121 2.23 -2.13 -1.18
CA SER A 121 2.28 -0.99 -0.25
C SER A 121 1.99 -1.42 1.19
N HIS A 122 2.34 -0.57 2.16
CA HIS A 122 2.04 -0.81 3.57
C HIS A 122 0.54 -0.93 3.86
N MET A 123 -0.29 -0.25 3.07
CA MET A 123 -1.74 -0.34 3.21
C MET A 123 -2.21 -1.74 2.82
N PHE A 124 -1.83 -2.23 1.63
CA PHE A 124 -2.17 -3.59 1.21
C PHE A 124 -1.53 -4.65 2.09
N GLN A 125 -0.31 -4.42 2.58
CA GLN A 125 0.31 -5.29 3.56
C GLN A 125 -0.57 -5.46 4.79
N LYS A 126 -1.13 -4.38 5.35
CA LYS A 126 -2.03 -4.46 6.51
C LYS A 126 -3.34 -5.17 6.19
N ILE A 127 -3.99 -4.83 5.07
CA ILE A 127 -5.29 -5.42 4.71
C ILE A 127 -5.15 -6.92 4.38
N CYS A 128 -4.15 -7.30 3.59
CA CYS A 128 -3.90 -8.69 3.20
C CYS A 128 -3.47 -9.59 4.38
N ASN A 129 -3.02 -8.99 5.48
CA ASN A 129 -2.64 -9.71 6.71
C ASN A 129 -3.67 -9.56 7.84
N SER A 130 -4.85 -9.00 7.57
CA SER A 130 -5.88 -8.83 8.59
C SER A 130 -6.60 -10.13 8.91
N ASP A 131 -6.91 -10.36 10.19
CA ASP A 131 -7.58 -11.58 10.63
C ASP A 131 -8.94 -11.79 9.98
N HIS A 132 -9.70 -10.72 9.74
CA HIS A 132 -10.99 -10.79 9.07
C HIS A 132 -10.89 -11.36 7.64
N LEU A 133 -9.84 -11.01 6.88
CA LEU A 133 -9.64 -11.59 5.56
C LEU A 133 -9.32 -13.08 5.65
N TRP A 134 -8.45 -13.45 6.58
CA TRP A 134 -8.03 -14.83 6.76
C TRP A 134 -9.13 -15.72 7.34
N GLU A 135 -10.01 -15.18 8.19
CA GLU A 135 -11.24 -15.84 8.63
C GLU A 135 -12.10 -16.21 7.42
N HIS A 136 -12.38 -15.24 6.54
CA HIS A 136 -13.16 -15.48 5.33
C HIS A 136 -12.49 -16.49 4.39
N ILE A 137 -11.17 -16.45 4.22
CA ILE A 137 -10.42 -17.42 3.42
C ILE A 137 -10.56 -18.84 4.01
N VAL A 138 -10.48 -18.97 5.33
CA VAL A 138 -10.65 -20.27 6.00
C VAL A 138 -12.09 -20.76 5.88
N GLU A 139 -13.08 -19.91 6.12
CA GLU A 139 -14.51 -20.25 6.01
C GLU A 139 -14.92 -20.63 4.59
N SER A 140 -14.34 -19.99 3.57
CA SER A 140 -14.61 -20.33 2.16
C SER A 140 -13.88 -21.59 1.68
N SER A 141 -12.77 -21.97 2.32
CA SER A 141 -11.97 -23.15 1.94
C SER A 141 -12.25 -24.40 2.78
N CYS A 142 -12.87 -24.25 3.96
CA CYS A 142 -13.17 -25.35 4.88
C CYS A 142 -14.68 -25.57 5.01
N ASP A 143 -15.15 -26.80 4.73
CA ASP A 143 -16.59 -27.14 4.81
C ASP A 143 -17.20 -26.96 6.21
N LYS A 144 -16.39 -27.08 7.27
CA LYS A 144 -16.81 -26.91 8.67
C LYS A 144 -15.72 -26.25 9.50
N VAL A 145 -16.00 -25.06 10.02
CA VAL A 145 -15.17 -24.40 11.03
C VAL A 145 -15.70 -24.75 12.42
N THR A 146 -14.93 -25.52 13.19
CA THR A 146 -15.33 -25.95 14.55
C THR A 146 -15.18 -24.83 15.57
N PRO A 147 -15.91 -24.86 16.71
CA PRO A 147 -15.74 -23.88 17.79
C PRO A 147 -14.31 -23.88 18.36
N GLU A 148 -13.64 -25.05 18.40
CA GLU A 148 -12.25 -25.18 18.80
C GLU A 148 -11.28 -24.49 17.82
N MET A 149 -11.57 -24.54 16.51
CA MET A 149 -10.81 -23.78 15.52
C MET A 149 -11.01 -22.28 15.70
N LYS A 150 -12.25 -21.83 16.01
CA LYS A 150 -12.50 -20.41 16.29
C LYS A 150 -11.79 -19.94 17.57
N SER A 151 -11.79 -20.74 18.64
CA SER A 151 -11.05 -20.39 19.86
C SER A 151 -9.55 -20.35 19.61
N LEU A 152 -9.00 -21.33 18.89
CA LEU A 152 -7.58 -21.32 18.55
C LEU A 152 -7.21 -20.14 17.65
N ALA A 153 -8.06 -19.79 16.67
CA ALA A 153 -7.85 -18.62 15.82
C ALA A 153 -7.80 -17.31 16.61
N GLN A 154 -8.58 -17.18 17.69
CA GLN A 154 -8.55 -15.99 18.55
C GLN A 154 -7.20 -15.86 19.29
N ASP A 155 -6.55 -16.98 19.60
CA ASP A 155 -5.28 -16.98 20.34
C ASP A 155 -4.06 -16.75 19.43
N ILE A 156 -4.04 -17.34 18.23
CA ILE A 156 -2.86 -17.31 17.33
C ILE A 156 -3.07 -16.53 16.01
N GLY A 157 -4.30 -16.15 15.70
CA GLY A 157 -4.70 -15.50 14.45
C GLY A 157 -5.07 -16.48 13.33
N TRP A 158 -6.01 -16.08 12.48
CA TRP A 158 -6.55 -16.91 11.42
C TRP A 158 -5.51 -17.27 10.36
N LYS A 159 -4.61 -16.33 10.05
CA LYS A 159 -3.52 -16.57 9.10
C LYS A 159 -2.60 -17.68 9.58
N GLN A 160 -2.20 -17.64 10.86
CA GLN A 160 -1.31 -18.66 11.43
C GLN A 160 -2.01 -20.02 11.46
N LEU A 161 -3.27 -20.06 11.88
CA LEU A 161 -4.08 -21.27 11.89
C LEU A 161 -4.21 -21.90 10.49
N PHE A 162 -4.41 -21.09 9.45
CA PHE A 162 -4.49 -21.57 8.07
C PHE A 162 -3.19 -22.28 7.65
N PHE A 163 -2.03 -21.67 7.90
CA PHE A 163 -0.75 -22.27 7.53
C PHE A 163 -0.40 -23.49 8.40
N THR A 164 -0.71 -23.47 9.70
CA THR A 164 -0.46 -24.64 10.58
C THR A 164 -1.32 -25.82 10.18
N ASN A 165 -2.61 -25.64 9.89
CA ASN A 165 -3.48 -26.71 9.43
C ASN A 165 -3.05 -27.27 8.07
N LYS A 166 -2.66 -26.41 7.12
CA LYS A 166 -2.17 -26.84 5.80
C LYS A 166 -0.85 -27.61 5.91
N LEU A 167 0.07 -27.15 6.78
CA LEU A 167 1.33 -27.85 7.10
C LEU A 167 1.07 -29.19 7.79
N GLN A 168 0.13 -29.24 8.74
CA GLN A 168 -0.26 -30.48 9.42
C GLN A 168 -0.86 -31.49 8.44
N LEU A 169 -1.75 -31.06 7.53
CA LEU A 169 -2.27 -31.88 6.44
C LEU A 169 -1.16 -32.39 5.52
N GLN A 170 -0.22 -31.54 5.12
CA GLN A 170 0.92 -31.95 4.30
C GLN A 170 1.83 -32.96 5.02
N LEU A 171 2.08 -32.79 6.31
CA LEU A 171 2.85 -33.73 7.13
C LEU A 171 2.14 -35.09 7.23
N GLN A 172 0.83 -35.10 7.43
CA GLN A 172 0.05 -36.35 7.47
C GLN A 172 0.06 -37.07 6.11
N LEU A 173 -0.11 -36.34 5.00
CA LEU A 173 -0.03 -36.91 3.65
C LEU A 173 1.37 -37.47 3.33
N ARG A 174 2.44 -36.82 3.81
CA ARG A 174 3.82 -37.35 3.69
C ARG A 174 4.03 -38.62 4.51
N ARG A 175 3.53 -38.66 5.75
CA ARG A 175 3.60 -39.87 6.60
C ARG A 175 2.86 -41.05 5.98
N ARG A 176 1.70 -40.81 5.35
CA ARG A 176 0.96 -41.85 4.60
C ARG A 176 1.75 -42.36 3.39
N ARG A 177 2.27 -41.47 2.54
CA ARG A 177 3.13 -41.88 1.41
C ARG A 177 4.34 -42.71 1.83
N GLN A 178 5.02 -42.30 2.91
CA GLN A 178 6.16 -43.05 3.45
C GLN A 178 5.76 -44.39 4.10
N ALA A 179 4.54 -44.51 4.63
CA ALA A 179 4.00 -45.76 5.14
C ALA A 179 3.61 -46.71 4.01
N ASP A 180 3.00 -46.20 2.93
CA ASP A 180 2.65 -46.97 1.74
C ASP A 180 3.92 -47.48 1.00
N GLU A 181 4.97 -46.66 0.90
CA GLU A 181 6.26 -47.07 0.33
C GLU A 181 6.98 -48.14 1.17
N ARG A 182 6.83 -48.13 2.51
CA ARG A 182 7.38 -49.16 3.40
C ARG A 182 6.55 -50.45 3.42
N GLY A 183 5.25 -50.37 3.12
CA GLY A 183 4.35 -51.53 3.03
C GLY A 183 4.53 -52.36 1.76
N ASN A 184 5.07 -51.78 0.68
CA ASN A 184 5.31 -52.46 -0.60
C ASN A 184 6.71 -53.11 -0.71
N GLY A 185 7.53 -53.03 0.33
CA GLY A 185 8.86 -53.63 0.39
C GLY A 185 8.89 -54.92 1.19
N PHE A 186 8.16 -55.96 0.78
CA PHE A 186 8.46 -57.33 1.23
C PHE A 186 9.37 -58.03 0.23
N PRO A 187 10.39 -58.79 0.68
CA PRO A 187 11.43 -59.33 -0.18
C PRO A 187 10.85 -60.46 -1.04
N LEU A 188 11.20 -60.48 -2.32
CA LEU A 188 11.08 -61.68 -3.15
C LEU A 188 12.10 -62.69 -2.60
N GLU A 189 11.59 -63.80 -2.03
CA GLU A 189 12.35 -65.04 -1.84
C GLU A 189 12.84 -65.60 -3.19
#